data_AF-A0A6G8FVL1-F1
#
_entry.id   AF-A0A6G8FVL1-F1
#
_cell.length_a   1.000
_cell.length_b   1.000
_cell.length_c   1.000
_cell.angle_alpha   90.00
_cell.angle_beta   90.00
_cell.angle_gamma   90.00
#
_symmetry.space_group_name_H-M   'P 1'
#
loop_
_entity.id
_entity.type
_entity.pdbx_description
1 polymer ?
#
loop_
_entity_poly.entity_id
_entity_poly.type
_entity_poly.pdbx_seq_one_letter_code
_entity_poly.pdbx_strand_id
1 'polypeptide(L)'
;MAQQGRHLSLEQALAWNPDWSHGDRVRIAEALGVLPDLEFVVPAHGKHVGVWVDGHRALEIKPGYLSWPVMKWTLGLPSTIIDAIEHDDTHAWFLLSTHRPHEGRRATPGAAVEVCPTCWQQLPATKVCGNCA
;
A
#
# COMPACT_ATOMS: atom_id res chain seq x y z
N MET A 1 -10.89 3.78 25.24
CA MET A 1 -12.15 3.29 24.63
C MET A 1 -11.85 1.92 24.04
N ALA A 2 -12.61 0.88 24.38
CA ALA A 2 -12.37 -0.46 23.83
C ALA A 2 -12.62 -0.45 22.30
N GLN A 3 -11.69 -1.01 21.51
CA GLN A 3 -11.86 -1.07 20.06
C GLN A 3 -13.00 -2.05 19.73
N GLN A 4 -13.90 -1.66 18.83
CA GLN A 4 -15.02 -2.51 18.42
C GLN A 4 -14.53 -3.54 17.38
N GLY A 5 -14.64 -4.83 17.70
CA GLY A 5 -14.30 -5.91 16.79
C GLY A 5 -13.88 -7.20 17.51
N ARG A 6 -13.47 -8.20 16.74
CA ARG A 6 -12.88 -9.44 17.27
C ARG A 6 -11.39 -9.22 17.48
N HIS A 7 -10.92 -9.39 18.72
CA HIS A 7 -9.50 -9.38 19.02
C HIS A 7 -8.83 -10.64 18.49
N LEU A 8 -7.62 -10.48 17.95
CA LEU A 8 -6.78 -11.57 17.46
C LEU A 8 -5.48 -11.66 18.27
N SER A 9 -4.93 -12.87 18.36
CA SER A 9 -3.51 -13.05 18.65
C SER A 9 -2.65 -12.68 17.44
N LEU A 10 -1.34 -12.51 17.64
CA LEU A 10 -0.37 -12.32 16.55
C LEU A 10 -0.46 -13.47 15.52
N GLU A 11 -0.53 -14.71 15.99
CA GLU A 11 -0.66 -15.89 15.11
C GLU A 11 -1.93 -15.82 14.25
N GLN A 12 -3.05 -15.46 14.87
CA GLN A 12 -4.32 -15.28 14.16
C GLN A 12 -4.29 -14.12 13.16
N ALA A 13 -3.57 -13.03 13.48
CA ALA A 13 -3.38 -11.92 12.55
C ALA A 13 -2.52 -12.34 11.34
N LEU A 14 -1.44 -13.09 11.54
CA LEU A 14 -0.58 -13.61 10.47
C LEU A 14 -1.24 -14.73 9.65
N ALA A 15 -2.24 -15.42 10.21
CA ALA A 15 -3.05 -16.41 9.53
C ALA A 15 -4.38 -15.87 8.99
N TRP A 16 -4.64 -14.56 9.13
CA TRP A 16 -5.94 -13.97 8.83
C TRP A 16 -6.35 -14.14 7.36
N ASN A 17 -5.40 -14.00 6.43
CA ASN A 17 -5.64 -14.27 5.01
C ASN A 17 -4.90 -15.55 4.58
N PRO A 18 -5.61 -16.61 4.17
CA PRO A 18 -4.98 -17.87 3.73
C PRO A 18 -4.17 -17.71 2.44
N ASP A 19 -4.47 -16.72 1.60
CA ASP A 19 -3.82 -16.50 0.31
C ASP A 19 -2.43 -15.86 0.44
N TRP A 20 -2.05 -15.40 1.63
CA TRP A 20 -0.71 -14.85 1.85
C TRP A 20 0.37 -15.91 1.75
N SER A 21 1.34 -15.63 0.89
CA SER A 21 2.56 -16.41 0.77
C SER A 21 3.37 -16.38 2.07
N HIS A 22 4.35 -17.28 2.19
CA HIS A 22 5.30 -17.23 3.28
C HIS A 22 6.05 -15.88 3.33
N GLY A 23 6.43 -15.35 2.16
CA GLY A 23 7.10 -14.05 2.06
C GLY A 23 6.25 -12.89 2.59
N ASP A 24 4.95 -12.87 2.25
CA ASP A 24 4.03 -11.85 2.78
C ASP A 24 3.96 -11.92 4.30
N ARG A 25 3.82 -13.12 4.86
CA ARG A 25 3.75 -13.31 6.32
C ARG A 25 5.03 -12.86 7.02
N VAL A 26 6.19 -13.09 6.41
CA VAL A 26 7.48 -12.58 6.91
C VAL A 26 7.50 -11.05 6.90
N ARG A 27 7.09 -10.40 5.81
CA ARG A 27 7.05 -8.92 5.74
C ARG A 27 6.03 -8.31 6.71
N ILE A 28 4.88 -8.95 6.89
CA ILE A 28 3.91 -8.55 7.90
C ILE A 28 4.52 -8.67 9.30
N ALA A 29 5.16 -9.80 9.62
CA ALA A 29 5.82 -9.99 10.92
C ALA A 29 6.95 -8.98 11.16
N GLU A 30 7.76 -8.68 10.14
CA GLU A 30 8.79 -7.63 10.19
C GLU A 30 8.20 -6.25 10.50
N ALA A 31 7.11 -5.86 9.82
CA ALA A 31 6.41 -4.60 10.07
C ALA A 31 5.81 -4.52 11.48
N LEU A 32 5.38 -5.65 12.04
CA LEU A 32 4.85 -5.72 13.40
C LEU A 32 5.96 -5.70 14.45
N GLY A 33 7.12 -6.31 14.17
CA GLY A 33 8.21 -6.46 15.13
C GLY A 33 8.85 -5.14 15.60
N VAL A 34 8.59 -4.03 14.92
CA VAL A 34 9.08 -2.70 15.29
C VAL A 34 8.10 -1.93 16.19
N LEU A 35 6.88 -2.43 16.34
CA LEU A 35 5.82 -1.79 17.10
C LEU A 35 5.70 -2.43 18.50
N PRO A 36 5.70 -1.64 19.58
CA PRO A 36 5.50 -2.17 20.93
C PRO A 36 4.01 -2.43 21.21
N ASP A 37 3.72 -3.29 22.19
CA ASP A 37 2.40 -3.45 22.83
C ASP A 37 1.22 -3.56 21.84
N LEU A 38 1.35 -4.49 20.91
CA LEU A 38 0.42 -4.67 19.79
C LEU A 38 -0.94 -5.23 20.21
N GLU A 39 -2.00 -4.55 19.78
CA GLU A 39 -3.37 -5.08 19.80
C GLU A 39 -3.89 -5.27 18.37
N PHE A 40 -4.40 -6.47 18.07
CA PHE A 40 -4.97 -6.81 16.77
C PHE A 40 -6.48 -6.90 16.84
N VAL A 41 -7.18 -6.17 15.97
CA VAL A 41 -8.65 -6.12 15.96
C VAL A 41 -9.17 -6.25 14.55
N VAL A 42 -10.06 -7.23 14.33
CA VAL A 42 -10.82 -7.35 13.09
C VAL A 42 -12.19 -6.68 13.27
N PRO A 43 -12.49 -5.59 12.56
CA PRO A 43 -13.80 -4.96 12.60
C PRO A 43 -14.88 -5.89 12.01
N ALA A 44 -16.14 -5.63 12.33
CA ALA A 44 -17.27 -6.49 11.95
C ALA A 44 -17.40 -6.76 10.44
N HIS A 45 -17.00 -5.79 9.60
CA HIS A 45 -17.01 -5.97 8.14
C HIS A 45 -15.88 -6.86 7.61
N GLY A 46 -14.88 -7.21 8.44
CA GLY A 46 -13.85 -8.21 8.13
C GLY A 46 -12.96 -7.90 6.92
N LYS A 47 -12.70 -6.63 6.61
CA LYS A 47 -11.94 -6.23 5.40
C LYS A 47 -10.45 -5.98 5.62
N HIS A 48 -10.03 -5.89 6.88
CA HIS A 48 -8.65 -5.67 7.29
C HIS A 48 -8.47 -6.11 8.74
N VAL A 49 -7.23 -6.27 9.18
CA VAL A 49 -6.86 -6.32 10.60
C VAL A 49 -6.31 -4.94 10.97
N GLY A 50 -6.92 -4.29 11.97
CA GLY A 50 -6.37 -3.07 12.56
C GLY A 50 -5.34 -3.43 13.63
N VAL A 51 -4.20 -2.77 13.60
CA VAL A 51 -3.10 -2.93 14.56
C VAL A 51 -3.00 -1.64 15.37
N TRP A 52 -3.12 -1.76 16.68
CA TRP A 52 -3.11 -0.63 17.61
C TRP A 52 -1.91 -0.70 18.54
N VAL A 53 -1.39 0.48 18.89
CA VAL A 53 -0.32 0.72 19.86
C VAL A 53 -0.79 1.84 20.77
N ASP A 54 -0.84 1.61 22.08
CA ASP A 54 -1.30 2.59 23.08
C ASP A 54 -2.64 3.26 22.71
N GLY A 55 -3.61 2.49 22.22
CA GLY A 55 -4.91 3.00 21.81
C GLY A 55 -4.92 3.84 20.53
N HIS A 56 -3.82 3.91 19.78
CA HIS A 56 -3.71 4.56 18.47
C HIS A 56 -3.54 3.54 17.35
N ARG A 57 -4.20 3.76 16.21
CA ARG A 57 -4.06 2.87 15.05
C ARG A 57 -2.69 3.10 14.40
N ALA A 58 -1.85 2.08 14.44
CA ALA A 58 -0.50 2.12 13.91
C ALA A 58 -0.44 1.61 12.46
N LEU A 59 -1.12 0.50 12.19
CA LEU A 59 -1.07 -0.21 10.92
C LEU A 59 -2.43 -0.84 10.59
N GLU A 60 -2.76 -0.92 9.31
CA GLU A 60 -3.85 -1.73 8.78
C GLU A 60 -3.27 -2.82 7.89
N ILE A 61 -3.58 -4.08 8.19
CA ILE A 61 -3.20 -5.24 7.38
C ILE A 61 -4.41 -5.57 6.48
N LYS A 62 -4.28 -5.29 5.19
CA LYS A 62 -5.31 -5.58 4.16
C LYS A 62 -4.89 -6.79 3.34
N PRO A 63 -5.83 -7.43 2.61
CA PRO A 63 -5.53 -8.65 1.87
C PRO A 63 -4.33 -8.50 0.93
N GLY A 64 -4.17 -7.35 0.27
CA GLY A 64 -3.09 -7.13 -0.69
C GLY A 64 -2.04 -6.08 -0.30
N TYR A 65 -2.11 -5.44 0.86
CA TYR A 65 -1.16 -4.40 1.24
C TYR A 65 -1.20 -4.09 2.74
N LEU A 66 -0.11 -3.52 3.24
CA LEU A 66 -0.02 -2.87 4.53
C LEU A 66 -0.27 -1.37 4.36
N SER A 67 -0.92 -0.73 5.31
CA SER A 67 -1.14 0.73 5.27
C SER A 67 -0.92 1.34 6.64
N TRP A 68 -0.11 2.39 6.70
CA TRP A 68 0.14 3.20 7.89
C TRP A 68 -0.67 4.49 7.80
N PRO A 69 -1.71 4.66 8.64
CA PRO A 69 -2.51 5.89 8.64
C PRO A 69 -1.77 7.13 9.13
N VAL A 70 -0.64 6.94 9.80
CA VAL A 70 0.21 8.02 10.31
C VAL A 70 1.66 7.64 10.06
N MET A 71 2.38 8.48 9.31
CA MET A 71 3.78 8.25 8.90
C MET A 71 4.75 7.99 10.06
N LYS A 72 4.46 8.48 11.27
CA LYS A 72 5.32 8.24 12.44
C LYS A 72 5.55 6.75 12.72
N TRP A 73 4.61 5.89 12.34
CA TRP A 73 4.66 4.45 12.57
C TRP A 73 5.50 3.69 11.53
N THR A 74 6.01 4.38 10.51
CA THR A 74 7.00 3.81 9.56
C THR A 74 8.43 3.99 10.05
N LEU A 75 8.65 4.76 11.12
CA LEU A 75 9.97 4.96 11.70
C LEU A 75 10.49 3.65 12.31
N GLY A 76 11.71 3.27 11.93
CA GLY A 76 12.34 2.03 12.41
C GLY A 76 11.96 0.78 11.65
N LEU A 77 11.13 0.87 10.60
CA LEU A 77 10.90 -0.25 9.70
C LEU A 77 12.22 -0.76 9.09
N PRO A 78 12.37 -2.08 8.89
CA PRO A 78 13.56 -2.63 8.28
C PRO A 78 13.70 -2.16 6.82
N SER A 79 14.94 -2.12 6.32
CA SER A 79 15.26 -1.69 4.95
C SER A 79 14.46 -2.47 3.89
N THR A 80 14.21 -3.74 4.16
CA THR A 80 13.39 -4.64 3.32
C THR A 80 12.01 -4.09 3.02
N ILE A 81 11.42 -3.32 3.93
CA ILE A 81 10.08 -2.72 3.80
C ILE A 81 10.17 -1.26 3.42
N ILE A 82 11.01 -0.48 4.10
CA ILE A 82 11.06 0.98 3.93
C ILE A 82 11.45 1.38 2.51
N ASP A 83 12.33 0.62 1.85
CA ASP A 83 12.82 0.92 0.49
C ASP A 83 11.74 0.70 -0.59
N ALA A 84 10.69 -0.05 -0.24
CA ALA A 84 9.57 -0.38 -1.12
C ALA A 84 8.23 0.20 -0.60
N ILE A 85 8.26 1.04 0.43
CA ILE A 85 7.09 1.79 0.86
C ILE A 85 6.77 2.84 -0.18
N GLU A 86 5.50 2.87 -0.58
CA GLU A 86 4.91 3.99 -1.29
C GLU A 86 4.22 4.90 -0.28
N HIS A 87 4.19 6.20 -0.53
CA HIS A 87 3.53 7.13 0.37
C HIS A 87 2.95 8.34 -0.38
N ASP A 88 1.95 8.96 0.22
CA ASP A 88 1.52 10.32 -0.08
C ASP A 88 1.90 11.26 1.08
N ASP A 89 1.36 12.48 1.11
CA ASP A 89 1.65 13.47 2.16
C ASP A 89 1.15 13.04 3.56
N THR A 90 0.31 12.01 3.63
CA THR A 90 -0.48 11.66 4.81
C THR A 90 -0.43 10.19 5.19
N HIS A 91 -0.24 9.28 4.23
CA HIS A 91 -0.29 7.83 4.44
C HIS A 91 0.88 7.13 3.73
N ALA A 92 1.31 6.00 4.27
CA ALA A 92 2.20 5.07 3.59
C ALA A 92 1.52 3.73 3.36
N TRP A 93 1.95 3.00 2.34
CA TRP A 93 1.55 1.62 2.09
C TRP A 93 2.70 0.78 1.52
N PHE A 94 2.62 -0.52 1.77
CA PHE A 94 3.55 -1.51 1.25
C PHE A 94 2.74 -2.62 0.59
N LEU A 95 3.02 -2.93 -0.68
CA LEU A 95 2.28 -3.91 -1.45
C LEU A 95 2.69 -5.35 -1.09
N LEU A 96 1.70 -6.21 -0.85
CA LEU A 96 1.92 -7.65 -0.69
C LEU A 96 1.78 -8.35 -2.04
N SER A 97 2.25 -9.60 -2.14
CA SER A 97 2.20 -10.37 -3.40
C SER A 97 0.79 -10.61 -3.93
N THR A 98 -0.21 -10.54 -3.04
CA THR A 98 -1.64 -10.68 -3.31
C THR A 98 -2.31 -9.36 -3.71
N HIS A 99 -1.55 -8.26 -3.81
CA HIS A 99 -2.06 -6.98 -4.29
C HIS A 99 -2.71 -7.14 -5.67
N ARG A 100 -3.96 -6.68 -5.78
CA ARG A 100 -4.62 -6.52 -7.07
C ARG A 100 -4.89 -5.04 -7.26
N PRO A 101 -4.29 -4.41 -8.28
CA PRO A 101 -4.64 -3.05 -8.64
C PRO A 101 -6.15 -3.00 -8.88
N HIS A 102 -6.83 -2.02 -8.29
CA HIS A 102 -8.20 -1.75 -8.71
C HIS A 102 -8.16 -1.33 -10.18
N GLU A 103 -8.71 -2.15 -11.08
CA GLU A 103 -8.96 -1.82 -12.49
C GLU A 103 -9.93 -0.61 -12.67
N GLY A 104 -10.30 0.07 -11.58
CA GLY A 104 -11.24 1.18 -11.54
C GLY A 104 -10.63 2.58 -11.65
N ARG A 105 -9.30 2.75 -11.54
CA ARG A 105 -8.68 3.99 -12.03
C ARG A 105 -8.33 3.72 -13.48
N ARG A 106 -9.14 4.25 -14.39
CA ARG A 106 -8.73 4.49 -15.77
C ARG A 106 -7.32 5.07 -15.66
N ALA A 107 -6.30 4.28 -15.96
CA ALA A 107 -5.05 4.86 -16.40
C ALA A 107 -5.54 5.81 -17.50
N THR A 108 -5.46 7.12 -17.28
CA THR A 108 -5.29 8.00 -18.43
C THR A 108 -4.15 7.31 -19.15
N PRO A 109 -4.37 6.74 -20.36
CA PRO A 109 -3.25 6.27 -21.14
C PRO A 109 -2.32 7.46 -21.12
N GLY A 110 -1.11 7.30 -20.58
CA GLY A 110 -0.10 8.35 -20.72
C GLY A 110 -0.19 8.73 -22.17
N ALA A 111 -0.66 9.95 -22.44
CA ALA A 111 -1.14 10.33 -23.76
C ALA A 111 -0.03 9.90 -24.70
N ALA A 112 -0.30 8.94 -25.59
CA ALA A 112 0.71 8.46 -26.51
C ALA A 112 1.26 9.72 -27.16
N VAL A 113 2.48 10.09 -26.78
CA VAL A 113 3.10 11.32 -27.24
C VAL A 113 3.40 11.03 -28.69
N GLU A 114 2.47 11.40 -29.57
CA GLU A 114 2.68 11.30 -31.00
C GLU A 114 3.87 12.23 -31.30
N VAL A 115 4.96 11.65 -31.77
CA VAL A 115 6.17 12.37 -32.17
C VAL A 115 6.16 12.56 -33.68
N CYS A 116 6.65 13.71 -34.13
CA CYS A 116 6.80 13.99 -35.56
C CYS A 116 7.83 13.02 -36.16
N PRO A 117 7.52 12.26 -37.24
CA PRO A 117 8.45 11.30 -37.83
C PRO A 117 9.67 11.98 -38.50
N THR A 118 9.62 13.28 -38.76
CA THR A 118 10.69 14.02 -39.45
C THR A 118 11.68 14.66 -38.49
N CYS A 119 11.22 15.29 -37.41
CA CYS A 119 12.07 16.05 -36.48
C CYS A 119 12.02 15.56 -35.04
N TRP A 120 11.28 14.48 -34.76
CA TRP A 120 11.19 13.80 -33.47
C TRP A 120 10.71 14.68 -32.31
N GLN A 121 10.19 15.86 -32.61
CA GLN A 121 9.52 16.73 -31.63
C GLN A 121 8.12 16.19 -31.30
N GLN A 122 7.70 16.39 -30.06
CA GLN A 122 6.35 16.07 -29.61
C GLN A 122 5.31 16.88 -30.41
N LEU A 123 4.32 16.19 -30.97
CA LEU A 123 3.25 16.84 -31.72
C LEU A 123 2.27 17.52 -30.75
N PRO A 124 1.83 18.75 -31.05
CA PRO A 124 0.68 19.35 -30.37
C PRO A 124 -0.60 18.59 -30.70
N ALA A 125 -1.68 18.83 -29.96
CA ALA A 125 -2.98 18.16 -30.16
C ALA A 125 -3.55 18.28 -31.59
N THR A 126 -3.08 19.25 -32.38
CA THR A 126 -3.46 19.44 -33.80
C THR A 126 -2.83 18.42 -34.75
N LYS A 127 -1.88 17.58 -34.27
CA LYS A 127 -1.12 16.58 -35.07
C LYS A 127 -0.31 17.18 -36.23
N VAL A 128 -0.10 18.49 -36.24
CA VAL A 128 0.72 19.19 -37.23
C VAL A 128 2.00 19.69 -36.57
N CYS A 129 3.14 19.33 -37.13
CA CYS A 129 4.43 19.80 -36.65
C CYS A 129 4.66 21.25 -37.10
N GLY A 130 4.71 22.20 -36.15
CA GLY A 130 5.00 23.61 -36.47
C GLY A 130 6.43 23.89 -36.92
N ASN A 131 7.36 22.93 -36.76
CA ASN A 131 8.76 23.07 -37.16
C ASN A 131 9.08 22.41 -38.52
N CYS A 132 8.12 21.67 -39.09
CA CYS A 132 8.26 21.01 -40.40
C CYS A 132 7.15 21.44 -41.38
N ALA A 133 6.42 22.51 -41.04
CA ALA A 133 5.42 23.13 -41.89
C ALA A 133 6.08 23.99 -42.97
#